data_AF-A0A2E9XL17-F1
#
_entry.id   AF-A0A2E9XL17-F1
#
_cell.length_a   1.000
_cell.length_b   1.000
_cell.length_c   1.000
_cell.angle_alpha   90.00
_cell.angle_beta   90.00
_cell.angle_gamma   90.00
#
_symmetry.space_group_name_H-M   'P 1'
#
loop_
_entity.id
_entity.type
_entity.pdbx_description
1 polymer ?
#
loop_
_entity_poly.entity_id
_entity_poly.type
_entity_poly.pdbx_seq_one_letter_code
_entity_poly.pdbx_strand_id
1 'polypeptide(L)'
;MSEQETPEAAAEAANTPADVGLNVQDIVNVVKIIDVVSGRGAVKGEELSSVGTVRDRLVAFVNANSPQPPADEPPAVDEEVEDAPGVIHSNNEVED
;
A
#
# COMPACT_ATOMS: atom_id res chain seq x y z
N MET A 1 18.71 -14.91 -67.19
CA MET A 1 18.38 -15.62 -65.95
C MET A 1 19.25 -14.96 -64.90
N SER A 2 18.82 -13.82 -64.31
CA SER A 2 17.73 -13.74 -63.30
C SER A 2 18.11 -14.69 -62.16
N GLU A 3 18.56 -14.20 -61.00
CA GLU A 3 17.77 -13.40 -60.06
C GLU A 3 18.62 -12.34 -59.34
N GLN A 4 18.05 -11.14 -59.25
CA GLN A 4 18.14 -10.18 -58.14
C GLN A 4 17.49 -10.86 -56.91
N GLU A 5 17.96 -10.69 -55.66
CA GLU A 5 17.34 -9.76 -54.69
C GLU A 5 18.18 -9.65 -53.39
N THR A 6 18.44 -8.38 -53.03
CA THR A 6 18.69 -7.74 -51.72
C THR A 6 17.47 -7.94 -50.77
N PRO A 7 17.38 -7.48 -49.49
CA PRO A 7 18.29 -6.99 -48.43
C PRO A 7 18.24 -7.95 -47.21
N GLU A 8 18.85 -7.74 -46.04
CA GLU A 8 18.36 -6.89 -44.93
C GLU A 8 19.23 -7.28 -43.72
N ALA A 9 20.20 -6.46 -43.34
CA ALA A 9 20.05 -5.46 -42.29
C ALA A 9 19.44 -6.01 -40.98
N ALA A 10 20.24 -5.86 -39.92
CA ALA A 10 19.79 -5.63 -38.56
C ALA A 10 19.03 -6.76 -37.85
N ALA A 11 19.79 -7.65 -37.21
CA ALA A 11 19.34 -8.29 -35.97
C ALA A 11 20.49 -8.44 -34.97
N GLU A 12 21.29 -7.38 -34.82
CA GLU A 12 22.08 -7.17 -33.60
C GLU A 12 21.28 -6.20 -32.73
N ALA A 13 20.11 -6.66 -32.27
CA ALA A 13 19.31 -5.95 -31.30
C ALA A 13 20.02 -6.07 -29.95
N ALA A 14 20.83 -5.03 -29.68
CA ALA A 14 21.31 -4.58 -28.40
C ALA A 14 20.67 -5.31 -27.19
N ASN A 15 21.32 -6.38 -26.73
CA ASN A 15 21.17 -6.85 -25.36
C ASN A 15 22.05 -5.97 -24.46
N THR A 16 21.75 -4.67 -24.43
CA THR A 16 22.23 -3.81 -23.36
C THR A 16 21.33 -4.11 -22.17
N PRO A 17 21.86 -4.49 -21.00
CA PRO A 17 21.04 -4.58 -19.80
C PRO A 17 20.36 -3.22 -19.63
N ALA A 18 19.05 -3.18 -19.83
CA ALA A 18 18.25 -2.01 -19.49
C ALA A 18 18.62 -1.66 -18.06
N ASP A 19 19.08 -0.43 -17.84
CA ASP A 19 19.46 0.08 -16.53
C ASP A 19 18.32 -0.25 -15.55
N VAL A 20 18.52 -1.28 -14.72
CA VAL A 20 17.51 -1.75 -13.77
C VAL A 20 17.58 -0.79 -12.58
N GLY A 21 17.18 0.45 -12.83
CA GLY A 21 17.10 1.51 -11.84
C GLY A 21 15.70 1.52 -11.20
N LEU A 22 15.65 1.46 -9.88
CA LEU A 22 14.42 1.73 -9.13
C LEU A 22 14.27 3.23 -8.93
N ASN A 23 13.11 3.80 -9.25
CA ASN A 23 12.78 5.19 -8.97
C ASN A 23 11.88 5.30 -7.72
N VAL A 24 11.89 6.45 -7.05
CA VAL A 24 11.01 6.77 -5.91
C VAL A 24 9.53 6.58 -6.28
N GLN A 25 9.16 6.89 -7.52
CA GLN A 25 7.80 6.69 -8.02
C GLN A 25 7.38 5.21 -8.04
N ASP A 26 8.31 4.29 -8.28
CA ASP A 26 8.03 2.85 -8.24
C ASP A 26 7.73 2.41 -6.81
N ILE A 27 8.47 2.94 -5.82
CA ILE A 27 8.22 2.66 -4.40
C ILE A 27 6.85 3.17 -3.97
N VAL A 28 6.45 4.37 -4.41
CA VAL A 28 5.09 4.89 -4.19
C VAL A 28 4.03 3.94 -4.75
N ASN A 29 4.26 3.39 -5.94
CA ASN A 29 3.32 2.46 -6.56
C ASN A 29 3.26 1.12 -5.79
N VAL A 30 4.38 0.63 -5.27
CA VAL A 30 4.42 -0.57 -4.42
C VAL A 30 3.59 -0.38 -3.16
N VAL A 31 3.71 0.76 -2.47
CA VAL A 31 2.88 1.07 -1.29
C VAL A 31 1.39 1.03 -1.64
N LYS A 32 0.97 1.66 -2.74
CA LYS A 32 -0.43 1.64 -3.19
C LYS A 32 -0.93 0.22 -3.48
N ILE A 33 -0.09 -0.61 -4.09
CA ILE A 33 -0.44 -2.01 -4.38
C ILE A 33 -0.63 -2.76 -3.06
N ILE A 34 0.26 -2.59 -2.08
CA ILE A 34 0.15 -3.20 -0.75
C ILE A 34 -1.18 -2.82 -0.09
N ASP A 35 -1.54 -1.53 -0.13
CA ASP A 35 -2.77 -1.03 0.48
C ASP A 35 -4.01 -1.66 -0.19
N VAL A 36 -4.02 -1.75 -1.52
CA VAL A 36 -5.12 -2.36 -2.29
C VAL A 36 -5.28 -3.85 -1.96
N VAL A 37 -4.18 -4.62 -1.89
CA VAL A 37 -4.28 -6.06 -1.62
C VAL A 37 -4.62 -6.35 -0.15
N SER A 38 -4.12 -5.53 0.78
CA SER A 38 -4.40 -5.65 2.21
C SER A 38 -5.86 -5.32 2.50
N GLY A 39 -6.39 -4.23 1.93
CA GLY A 39 -7.80 -3.86 2.08
C GLY A 39 -8.77 -4.85 1.42
N ARG A 40 -8.33 -5.61 0.41
CA ARG A 40 -9.11 -6.68 -0.23
C ARG A 40 -9.06 -8.01 0.51
N GLY A 41 -8.29 -8.13 1.60
CA GLY A 41 -8.11 -9.37 2.34
C GLY A 41 -7.33 -10.45 1.59
N ALA A 42 -6.46 -10.06 0.63
CA ALA A 42 -5.59 -11.00 -0.07
C ALA A 42 -4.42 -11.49 0.79
N VAL A 43 -4.20 -10.84 1.93
CA VAL A 43 -3.18 -11.18 2.94
C VAL A 43 -3.89 -11.70 4.19
N LYS A 44 -3.38 -12.77 4.80
CA LYS A 44 -3.95 -13.31 6.04
C LYS A 44 -3.70 -12.37 7.21
N GLY A 45 -4.61 -12.35 8.19
CA GLY A 45 -4.47 -11.51 9.39
C GLY A 45 -3.14 -11.71 10.13
N GLU A 46 -2.65 -12.94 10.18
CA GLU A 46 -1.35 -13.30 10.78
C GLU A 46 -0.16 -12.63 10.08
N GLU A 47 -0.27 -12.36 8.77
CA GLU A 47 0.78 -11.78 7.94
C GLU A 47 0.67 -10.26 7.81
N LEU A 48 -0.51 -9.67 8.08
CA LEU A 48 -0.77 -8.24 7.93
C LEU A 48 0.18 -7.37 8.75
N SER A 49 0.59 -7.81 9.94
CA SER A 49 1.56 -7.08 10.77
C SER A 49 2.93 -6.94 10.09
N SER A 50 3.40 -8.04 9.48
CA SER A 50 4.68 -8.06 8.74
C SER A 50 4.59 -7.19 7.47
N VAL A 51 3.48 -7.31 6.73
CA VAL A 51 3.24 -6.53 5.51
C VAL A 51 3.13 -5.03 5.84
N GLY A 52 2.42 -4.66 6.92
CA GLY A 52 2.33 -3.29 7.40
C GLY A 52 3.70 -2.70 7.75
N THR A 53 4.53 -3.48 8.44
CA THR A 53 5.91 -3.06 8.77
C THR A 53 6.73 -2.75 7.51
N VAL A 54 6.59 -3.54 6.44
CA VAL A 54 7.28 -3.28 5.17
C VAL A 54 6.72 -2.03 4.51
N ARG A 55 5.40 -1.87 4.46
CA ARG A 55 4.72 -0.68 3.92
C ARG A 55 5.20 0.60 4.59
N ASP A 56 5.30 0.61 5.92
CA ASP A 56 5.73 1.80 6.68
C ASP A 56 7.18 2.20 6.37
N ARG A 57 8.08 1.22 6.19
CA ARG A 57 9.47 1.49 5.79
C ARG A 57 9.55 2.07 4.38
N LEU A 58 8.72 1.59 3.45
CA LEU A 58 8.66 2.12 2.09
C LEU A 58 8.15 3.57 2.09
N VAL A 59 7.12 3.87 2.87
CA VAL A 59 6.61 5.25 3.05
C VAL A 59 7.70 6.15 3.63
N ALA A 60 8.40 5.71 4.68
CA ALA A 60 9.50 6.48 5.28
C ALA A 60 10.61 6.77 4.26
N PHE A 61 10.95 5.81 3.40
CA PHE A 61 11.95 5.98 2.35
C PHE A 61 11.51 7.00 1.29
N VAL A 62 10.24 6.94 0.86
CA VAL A 62 9.67 7.92 -0.08
C VAL A 62 9.70 9.32 0.53
N ASN A 63 9.34 9.44 1.81
CA ASN A 63 9.30 10.70 2.54
C ASN A 63 10.69 11.32 2.74
N ALA A 64 11.73 10.49 2.89
CA ALA A 64 13.12 10.94 3.00
C ALA A 64 13.71 11.39 1.65
N ASN A 65 13.22 10.84 0.53
CA ASN A 65 13.72 11.12 -0.81
C ASN A 65 12.84 12.07 -1.63
N SER A 66 11.68 12.48 -1.11
CA SER A 66 10.78 13.47 -1.73
C SER A 66 10.80 14.78 -0.93
N PRO A 67 10.71 15.95 -1.59
CA PRO A 67 10.45 17.20 -0.88
C PRO A 67 9.08 17.12 -0.20
N GLN A 68 9.09 17.10 1.14
CA GLN A 68 7.93 16.89 2.02
C GLN A 68 6.70 17.76 1.67
N PRO A 69 5.52 17.16 1.41
CA PRO A 69 4.26 17.67 1.91
C PRO A 69 4.05 17.21 3.37
N PRO A 70 3.33 17.97 4.21
CA PRO A 70 3.09 17.60 5.60
C PRO A 70 2.36 16.26 5.70
N ALA A 71 2.82 15.41 6.62
CA ALA A 71 2.31 14.07 6.86
C ALA A 71 0.83 14.10 7.25
N ASP A 72 -0.01 13.43 6.44
CA ASP A 72 -1.34 13.01 6.87
C ASP A 72 -1.17 11.96 7.98
N GLU A 73 -1.54 12.38 9.17
CA GLU A 73 -1.62 11.62 10.41
C GLU A 73 -2.55 10.41 10.18
N PRO A 74 -2.17 9.18 10.60
CA PRO A 74 -3.07 8.04 10.50
C PRO A 74 -4.36 8.34 11.28
N PRO A 75 -5.55 7.90 10.80
CA PRO A 75 -6.78 8.13 11.53
C PRO A 75 -6.63 7.54 12.92
N ALA A 76 -6.86 8.38 13.94
CA ALA A 76 -6.95 7.95 15.32
C ALA A 76 -7.89 6.74 15.39
N VAL A 77 -7.38 5.66 15.97
CA VAL A 77 -8.19 4.52 16.35
C VAL A 77 -9.22 5.02 17.36
N ASP A 78 -10.48 5.12 16.94
CA ASP A 78 -11.62 5.22 17.85
C ASP A 78 -11.76 3.84 18.51
N GLU A 79 -10.99 3.61 19.58
CA GLU A 79 -11.36 2.64 20.62
C GLU A 79 -12.60 3.18 21.35
N GLU A 80 -13.79 2.95 20.80
CA GLU A 80 -15.03 3.03 21.60
C GLU A 80 -15.39 1.61 22.06
N VAL A 81 -14.83 1.25 23.21
CA VAL A 81 -15.33 0.18 24.07
C VAL A 81 -16.40 0.80 24.97
N GLU A 82 -17.46 0.03 25.22
CA GLU A 82 -18.54 0.24 26.22
C GLU A 82 -19.77 1.05 25.78
N ASP A 83 -20.88 0.36 25.51
CA ASP A 83 -22.03 0.42 26.43
C ASP A 83 -23.00 -0.75 26.18
N ALA A 84 -23.07 -1.66 27.16
CA ALA A 84 -24.19 -2.56 27.32
C ALA A 84 -25.05 -2.02 28.48
N PRO A 85 -26.26 -1.48 28.27
CA PRO A 85 -27.07 -1.02 29.38
C PRO A 85 -27.89 -2.20 29.90
N GLY A 86 -27.27 -2.98 30.78
CA GLY A 86 -27.90 -3.99 31.60
C GLY A 86 -27.90 -3.62 33.08
N VAL A 87 -28.46 -2.47 33.48
CA VAL A 87 -28.79 -2.19 34.90
C VAL A 87 -30.05 -1.32 35.00
N ILE A 88 -31.23 -1.93 34.97
CA ILE A 88 -32.44 -1.34 35.54
C ILE A 88 -32.43 -1.57 37.05
N HIS A 89 -31.89 -0.62 37.81
CA HIS A 89 -32.19 -0.48 39.23
C HIS A 89 -32.52 0.98 39.52
N SER A 90 -33.81 1.28 39.60
CA SER A 90 -34.31 2.40 40.42
C SER A 90 -35.69 2.02 40.93
N ASN A 91 -35.71 1.43 42.12
CA ASN A 91 -36.80 1.67 43.05
C ASN A 91 -36.64 3.11 43.56
N ASN A 92 -37.64 3.95 43.33
CA ASN A 92 -38.01 4.98 44.28
C ASN A 92 -39.53 5.21 44.20
N GLU A 93 -40.20 4.89 45.31
CA GLU A 93 -41.56 5.30 45.65
C GLU A 93 -41.75 6.82 45.48
N VAL A 94 -43.01 7.26 45.29
CA VAL A 94 -43.70 8.42 45.93
C VAL A 94 -44.87 8.93 45.05
N GLU A 95 -46.08 8.88 45.63
CA GLU A 95 -47.33 9.66 45.36
C GLU A 95 -48.05 9.40 44.02
N ASP A 96 -49.35 9.07 43.93
CA ASP A 96 -50.58 9.41 44.68
C ASP A 96 -51.54 8.19 44.74
#